data_AF-A0A3M8F296-F1
#
_entry.id   AF-A0A3M8F296-F1
#
_cell.length_a   1.000
_cell.length_b   1.000
_cell.length_c   1.000
_cell.angle_alpha   90.00
_cell.angle_beta   90.00
_cell.angle_gamma   90.00
#
_symmetry.space_group_name_H-M   'P 1'
#
loop_
_entity.id
_entity.type
_entity.pdbx_description
1 polymer ?
#
loop_
_entity_poly.entity_id
_entity_poly.type
_entity_poly.pdbx_seq_one_letter_code
_entity_poly.pdbx_strand_id
1 'polypeptide(L)'
;MKKDILEKGAILQRDKETYAIAPHIPGGITDTATLRKLCDVADKYYVKELKLTSAQRIALFGVKEEDLDAIWADLDQQPGAAIGLCVRSVKICPGTTWCKRGVQDSVSLGLKIDAAYHAMELPNKMKLGISGCMLNCAETMLKDIGVVGTPKGWRIYVGGNAGARPRIGDLLAETAAVEDDVLAIVARIVTYYKGSGSEQRLGRIVEQMGVEEFRKAVLGE
;
A
#
# COMPACT_ATOMS: atom_id res chain seq x y z
N MET A 1 -25.18 15.51 -7.82
CA MET A 1 -23.81 15.91 -7.46
C MET A 1 -22.88 14.77 -7.82
N LYS A 2 -21.81 15.04 -8.59
CA LYS A 2 -20.81 14.02 -8.92
C LYS A 2 -20.20 13.42 -7.64
N LYS A 3 -19.75 12.17 -7.72
CA LYS A 3 -19.08 11.44 -6.64
C LYS A 3 -17.82 10.78 -7.18
N ASP A 4 -17.02 10.23 -6.27
CA ASP A 4 -15.97 9.29 -6.63
C ASP A 4 -16.54 8.11 -7.41
N ILE A 5 -15.77 7.60 -8.37
CA ILE A 5 -16.14 6.47 -9.24
C ILE A 5 -15.19 5.32 -8.89
N LEU A 6 -15.62 4.45 -7.98
CA LEU A 6 -14.76 3.44 -7.35
C LEU A 6 -14.27 2.40 -8.35
N GLU A 7 -15.14 1.97 -9.26
CA GLU A 7 -14.85 1.00 -10.31
C GLU A 7 -13.78 1.47 -11.30
N LYS A 8 -13.63 2.80 -11.47
CA LYS A 8 -12.57 3.42 -12.29
C LYS A 8 -11.38 3.92 -11.45
N GLY A 9 -11.41 3.70 -10.14
CA GLY A 9 -10.43 4.26 -9.20
C GLY A 9 -10.33 5.79 -9.25
N ALA A 10 -11.38 6.48 -9.69
CA ALA A 10 -11.37 7.90 -9.97
C ALA A 10 -11.91 8.71 -8.78
N ILE A 11 -11.11 9.67 -8.32
CA ILE A 11 -11.39 10.50 -7.14
C ILE A 11 -11.86 11.87 -7.62
N LEU A 12 -13.08 12.26 -7.27
CA LEU A 12 -13.63 13.56 -7.63
C LEU A 12 -12.81 14.68 -6.99
N GLN A 13 -12.41 15.66 -7.81
CA GLN A 13 -11.57 16.76 -7.37
C GLN A 13 -12.39 17.91 -6.76
N ARG A 14 -11.67 18.90 -6.23
CA ARG A 14 -12.24 20.05 -5.53
C ARG A 14 -13.21 20.88 -6.39
N ASP A 15 -12.97 20.93 -7.70
CA ASP A 15 -13.82 21.62 -8.67
C ASP A 15 -15.17 20.93 -8.90
N LYS A 16 -15.36 19.70 -8.38
CA LYS A 16 -16.58 18.88 -8.55
C LYS A 16 -16.89 18.51 -9.99
N GLU A 17 -15.91 18.63 -10.89
CA GLU A 17 -16.06 18.37 -12.32
C GLU A 17 -15.04 17.35 -12.82
N THR A 18 -13.79 17.49 -12.37
CA THR A 18 -12.66 16.65 -12.79
C THR A 18 -12.30 15.59 -11.77
N TYR A 19 -11.48 14.64 -12.20
CA TYR A 19 -11.08 13.47 -11.45
C TYR A 19 -9.55 13.38 -11.33
N ALA A 20 -9.10 12.64 -10.32
CA ALA A 20 -7.75 12.13 -10.24
C ALA A 20 -7.76 10.60 -10.25
N ILE A 21 -6.81 10.03 -10.99
CA ILE A 21 -6.56 8.59 -11.06
C ILE A 21 -5.10 8.32 -10.73
N ALA A 22 -4.80 7.12 -10.25
CA ALA A 22 -3.42 6.68 -10.07
C ALA A 22 -3.29 5.23 -10.55
N PRO A 23 -2.47 4.97 -11.58
CA PRO A 23 -2.18 3.62 -12.01
C PRO A 23 -1.42 2.83 -10.93
N HIS A 24 -1.48 1.50 -11.03
CA HIS A 24 -0.69 0.66 -10.14
C HIS A 24 0.78 0.64 -10.54
N ILE A 25 1.68 0.92 -9.58
CA ILE A 25 3.13 0.82 -9.75
C ILE A 25 3.67 0.04 -8.53
N PRO A 26 3.80 -1.30 -8.62
CA PRO A 26 4.25 -2.14 -7.51
C PRO A 26 5.58 -1.66 -6.92
N GLY A 27 5.58 -1.36 -5.62
CA GLY A 27 6.77 -0.83 -4.92
C GLY A 27 7.29 0.52 -5.41
N GLY A 28 6.58 1.19 -6.31
CA GLY A 28 7.09 2.34 -7.06
C GLY A 28 8.27 2.05 -7.97
N ILE A 29 8.44 0.78 -8.35
CA ILE A 29 9.49 0.36 -9.27
C ILE A 29 8.93 0.50 -10.70
N THR A 30 9.60 1.29 -11.52
CA THR A 30 9.15 1.62 -12.88
C THR A 30 10.36 1.84 -13.80
N ASP A 31 10.10 1.93 -15.11
CA ASP A 31 11.11 2.12 -16.14
C ASP A 31 10.80 3.32 -17.05
N THR A 32 11.72 3.66 -17.94
CA THR A 32 11.56 4.80 -18.85
C THR A 32 10.41 4.63 -19.83
N ALA A 33 10.07 3.39 -20.21
CA ALA A 33 8.98 3.12 -21.14
C ALA A 33 7.63 3.43 -20.49
N THR A 34 7.42 2.96 -19.25
CA THR A 34 6.24 3.26 -18.44
C THR A 34 6.11 4.75 -18.17
N LEU A 35 7.21 5.43 -17.83
CA LEU A 35 7.20 6.87 -17.59
C LEU A 35 6.86 7.68 -18.85
N ARG A 36 7.43 7.32 -20.02
CA ARG A 36 7.06 7.96 -21.30
C ARG A 36 5.58 7.77 -21.60
N LYS A 37 5.06 6.56 -21.41
CA LYS A 37 3.64 6.26 -21.61
C LYS A 37 2.73 7.12 -20.73
N LEU A 38 3.10 7.34 -19.46
CA LEU A 38 2.36 8.25 -18.57
C LEU A 38 2.40 9.70 -19.08
N CYS A 39 3.53 10.16 -19.61
CA CYS A 39 3.65 11.49 -20.23
C CYS A 39 2.80 11.61 -21.49
N ASP A 40 2.87 10.63 -22.39
CA ASP A 40 2.11 10.64 -23.66
C ASP A 40 0.59 10.69 -23.40
N VAL A 41 0.11 9.93 -22.41
CA VAL A 41 -1.29 9.98 -21.95
C VAL A 41 -1.61 11.33 -21.31
N ALA A 42 -0.72 11.85 -20.47
CA ALA A 42 -0.95 13.15 -19.83
C ALA A 42 -1.11 14.26 -20.87
N ASP A 43 -0.27 14.28 -21.91
CA ASP A 43 -0.32 15.25 -22.99
C ASP A 43 -1.58 15.06 -23.86
N LYS A 44 -1.88 13.80 -24.27
CA LYS A 44 -3.02 13.48 -25.14
C LYS A 44 -4.37 13.92 -24.55
N TYR A 45 -4.54 13.75 -23.24
CA TYR A 45 -5.79 14.04 -22.53
C TYR A 45 -5.75 15.35 -21.73
N TYR A 46 -4.72 16.19 -21.95
CA TYR A 46 -4.56 17.48 -21.29
C TYR A 46 -4.66 17.38 -19.75
N VAL A 47 -4.04 16.34 -19.17
CA VAL A 47 -3.97 16.15 -17.72
C VAL A 47 -3.26 17.34 -17.11
N LYS A 48 -3.90 17.96 -16.11
CA LYS A 48 -3.44 19.25 -15.57
C LYS A 48 -2.16 19.12 -14.74
N GLU A 49 -1.99 18.00 -14.03
CA GLU A 49 -0.85 17.79 -13.14
C GLU A 49 -0.55 16.29 -12.95
N LEU A 50 0.75 15.95 -12.93
CA LEU A 50 1.26 14.67 -12.47
C LEU A 50 1.88 14.82 -11.08
N LYS A 51 1.49 13.97 -10.13
CA LYS A 51 1.95 14.07 -8.73
C LYS A 51 2.51 12.77 -8.20
N LEU A 52 3.75 12.80 -7.72
CA LEU A 52 4.32 11.74 -6.89
C LEU A 52 3.63 11.69 -5.53
N THR A 53 3.17 10.51 -5.14
CA THR A 53 2.43 10.31 -3.90
C THR A 53 3.29 9.62 -2.83
N SER A 54 2.89 9.73 -1.56
CA SER A 54 3.56 9.04 -0.45
C SER A 54 3.49 7.50 -0.52
N ALA A 55 2.67 6.98 -1.42
CA ALA A 55 2.50 5.55 -1.71
C ALA A 55 3.41 5.05 -2.85
N GLN A 56 4.45 5.81 -3.23
CA GLN A 56 5.40 5.46 -4.31
C GLN A 56 4.73 5.24 -5.68
N ARG A 57 3.78 6.09 -6.05
CA ARG A 57 3.13 6.07 -7.37
C ARG A 57 2.88 7.48 -7.88
N ILE A 58 2.62 7.59 -9.17
CA ILE A 58 2.28 8.85 -9.86
C ILE A 58 0.75 8.90 -10.05
N ALA A 59 0.14 10.01 -9.68
CA ALA A 59 -1.28 10.27 -9.90
C ALA A 59 -1.48 11.38 -10.94
N LEU A 60 -2.49 11.21 -11.79
CA LEU A 60 -2.92 12.12 -12.85
C LEU A 60 -4.12 12.92 -12.33
N PHE A 61 -4.02 14.25 -12.32
CA PHE A 61 -5.04 15.15 -11.78
C PHE A 61 -5.71 15.99 -12.88
N GLY A 62 -6.98 16.32 -12.67
CA GLY A 62 -7.72 17.20 -13.57
C GLY A 62 -8.27 16.51 -14.82
N VAL A 63 -8.42 15.19 -14.77
CA VAL A 63 -8.94 14.35 -15.85
C VAL A 63 -10.45 14.56 -15.99
N LYS A 64 -10.96 14.71 -17.22
CA LYS A 64 -12.41 14.76 -17.47
C LYS A 64 -13.01 13.38 -17.35
N GLU A 65 -14.26 13.32 -16.89
CA GLU A 65 -14.97 12.05 -16.68
C GLU A 65 -15.11 11.22 -17.97
N GLU A 66 -15.39 11.89 -19.09
CA GLU A 66 -15.56 11.27 -20.41
C GLU A 66 -14.26 10.63 -20.96
N ASP A 67 -13.10 11.10 -20.50
CA ASP A 67 -11.80 10.61 -20.95
C ASP A 67 -11.30 9.41 -20.13
N LEU A 68 -11.91 9.10 -18.98
CA LEU A 68 -11.41 8.10 -18.03
C LEU A 68 -11.19 6.72 -18.66
N ASP A 69 -12.14 6.23 -19.45
CA ASP A 69 -12.05 4.89 -20.04
C ASP A 69 -10.98 4.85 -21.13
N ALA A 70 -10.87 5.91 -21.92
CA ALA A 70 -9.86 6.03 -22.97
C ALA A 70 -8.45 6.14 -22.37
N ILE A 71 -8.28 6.88 -21.27
CA ILE A 71 -7.02 6.98 -20.53
C ILE A 71 -6.60 5.60 -20.00
N TRP A 72 -7.51 4.85 -19.39
CA TRP A 72 -7.18 3.50 -18.89
C TRP A 72 -6.79 2.54 -20.00
N ALA A 73 -7.49 2.58 -21.13
CA ALA A 73 -7.16 1.79 -22.31
C ALA A 73 -5.78 2.14 -22.86
N ASP A 74 -5.48 3.43 -23.00
CA ASP A 74 -4.18 3.89 -23.48
C ASP A 74 -3.05 3.54 -22.52
N LEU A 75 -3.26 3.68 -21.20
CA LEU A 75 -2.28 3.31 -20.18
C LEU A 75 -1.99 1.81 -20.15
N ASP A 76 -2.95 0.96 -20.56
CA ASP A 76 -2.87 -0.50 -20.44
C ASP A 76 -2.51 -0.93 -19.01
N GLN A 77 -3.11 -0.26 -18.03
CA GLN A 77 -2.87 -0.49 -16.61
C GLN A 77 -4.20 -0.52 -15.85
N GLN A 78 -4.20 -1.26 -14.74
CA GLN A 78 -5.33 -1.31 -13.83
C GLN A 78 -5.31 -0.12 -12.86
N PRO A 79 -6.48 0.30 -12.33
CA PRO A 79 -6.54 1.26 -11.25
C PRO A 79 -5.73 0.80 -10.04
N GLY A 80 -4.81 1.63 -9.56
CA GLY A 80 -3.89 1.26 -8.47
C GLY A 80 -4.50 1.33 -7.08
N ALA A 81 -5.81 1.12 -6.93
CA ALA A 81 -6.51 1.20 -5.64
C ALA A 81 -6.20 2.50 -4.86
N ALA A 82 -6.28 3.66 -5.54
CA ALA A 82 -6.08 4.96 -4.90
C ALA A 82 -7.23 5.38 -3.98
N ILE A 83 -8.41 4.76 -4.17
CA ILE A 83 -9.64 4.89 -3.39
C ILE A 83 -10.21 3.49 -3.04
N GLY A 84 -11.28 3.40 -2.23
CA GLY A 84 -11.90 2.12 -1.81
C GLY A 84 -11.52 1.64 -0.39
N LEU A 85 -12.27 0.69 0.14
CA LEU A 85 -11.97 0.01 1.42
C LEU A 85 -11.21 -1.28 1.09
N CYS A 86 -9.91 -1.14 0.91
CA CYS A 86 -9.04 -2.20 0.41
C CYS A 86 -7.58 -1.98 0.82
N VAL A 87 -6.70 -2.91 0.45
CA VAL A 87 -5.26 -2.69 0.50
C VAL A 87 -4.86 -1.66 -0.56
N ARG A 88 -4.52 -0.45 -0.09
CA ARG A 88 -4.29 0.73 -0.94
C ARG A 88 -2.89 0.79 -1.54
N SER A 89 -1.90 0.28 -0.82
CA SER A 89 -0.49 0.43 -1.19
C SER A 89 0.40 -0.47 -0.36
N VAL A 90 1.41 -1.04 -1.02
CA VAL A 90 2.56 -1.70 -0.41
C VAL A 90 3.80 -0.86 -0.70
N LYS A 91 4.28 -0.11 0.32
CA LYS A 91 5.46 0.75 0.19
C LYS A 91 6.72 -0.09 0.42
N ILE A 92 7.70 -0.03 -0.47
CA ILE A 92 8.88 -0.88 -0.46
C ILE A 92 10.16 -0.04 -0.53
N CYS A 93 11.11 -0.26 0.38
CA CYS A 93 12.41 0.38 0.27
C CYS A 93 13.31 -0.34 -0.76
N PRO A 94 14.44 0.26 -1.18
CA PRO A 94 15.31 -0.35 -2.19
C PRO A 94 15.96 -1.68 -1.80
N GLY A 95 15.85 -2.11 -0.54
CA GLY A 95 16.32 -3.42 -0.06
C GLY A 95 17.80 -3.66 -0.28
N THR A 96 18.19 -4.93 -0.28
CA THR A 96 19.53 -5.39 -0.71
C THR A 96 19.74 -5.27 -2.21
N THR A 97 18.68 -5.01 -2.99
CA THR A 97 18.75 -4.82 -4.44
C THR A 97 19.62 -3.61 -4.81
N TRP A 98 19.49 -2.49 -4.10
CA TRP A 98 20.21 -1.26 -4.42
C TRP A 98 20.80 -0.50 -3.23
N CYS A 99 20.36 -0.77 -1.99
CA CYS A 99 20.84 -0.02 -0.83
C CYS A 99 21.99 -0.75 -0.13
N LYS A 100 23.15 -0.08 0.00
CA LYS A 100 24.31 -0.58 0.76
C LYS A 100 24.04 -0.87 2.25
N ARG A 101 22.92 -0.39 2.78
CA ARG A 101 22.49 -0.60 4.17
C ARG A 101 21.39 -1.67 4.29
N GLY A 102 20.90 -2.19 3.16
CA GLY A 102 19.91 -3.26 3.15
C GLY A 102 20.47 -4.49 3.84
N VAL A 103 19.69 -5.05 4.76
CA VAL A 103 20.06 -6.27 5.50
C VAL A 103 19.24 -7.46 5.02
N GLN A 104 18.01 -7.21 4.61
CA GLN A 104 17.10 -8.20 4.02
C GLN A 104 16.54 -7.69 2.69
N ASP A 105 16.15 -8.60 1.81
CA ASP A 105 15.56 -8.27 0.51
C ASP A 105 14.08 -7.87 0.67
N SER A 106 13.86 -6.56 0.88
CA SER A 106 12.50 -6.01 0.92
C SER A 106 11.81 -5.96 -0.44
N VAL A 107 12.57 -6.00 -1.54
CA VAL A 107 12.00 -5.86 -2.88
C VAL A 107 11.31 -7.15 -3.28
N SER A 108 11.99 -8.30 -3.17
CA SER A 108 11.37 -9.62 -3.40
C SER A 108 10.12 -9.80 -2.55
N LEU A 109 10.26 -9.70 -1.23
CA LEU A 109 9.16 -9.90 -0.28
C LEU A 109 8.01 -8.93 -0.52
N GLY A 110 8.31 -7.64 -0.70
CA GLY A 110 7.30 -6.61 -0.88
C GLY A 110 6.50 -6.79 -2.17
N LEU A 111 7.14 -7.21 -3.27
CA LEU A 111 6.45 -7.46 -4.53
C LEU A 111 5.54 -8.69 -4.45
N LYS A 112 5.93 -9.74 -3.71
CA LYS A 112 5.03 -10.89 -3.46
C LYS A 112 3.82 -10.50 -2.62
N ILE A 113 4.01 -9.67 -1.59
CA ILE A 113 2.91 -9.12 -0.78
C ILE A 113 2.00 -8.24 -1.65
N ASP A 114 2.55 -7.37 -2.49
CA ASP A 114 1.77 -6.53 -3.39
C ASP A 114 0.94 -7.37 -4.38
N ALA A 115 1.55 -8.36 -5.02
CA ALA A 115 0.85 -9.29 -5.92
C ALA A 115 -0.28 -10.06 -5.23
N ALA A 116 -0.10 -10.44 -3.96
CA ALA A 116 -1.10 -11.22 -3.22
C ALA A 116 -2.28 -10.38 -2.71
N TYR A 117 -2.04 -9.11 -2.35
CA TYR A 117 -2.99 -8.32 -1.56
C TYR A 117 -3.42 -7.00 -2.17
N HIS A 118 -2.71 -6.46 -3.17
CA HIS A 118 -3.09 -5.18 -3.78
C HIS A 118 -4.57 -5.19 -4.21
N ALA A 119 -5.29 -4.10 -3.90
CA ALA A 119 -6.72 -3.93 -4.17
C ALA A 119 -7.65 -4.95 -3.49
N MET A 120 -7.16 -5.86 -2.64
CA MET A 120 -8.02 -6.77 -1.88
C MET A 120 -8.98 -5.99 -0.99
N GLU A 121 -10.28 -6.25 -1.14
CA GLU A 121 -11.33 -5.64 -0.33
C GLU A 121 -11.21 -6.03 1.14
N LEU A 122 -11.35 -5.03 2.01
CA LEU A 122 -11.21 -5.15 3.45
C LEU A 122 -12.22 -4.23 4.15
N PRO A 123 -12.51 -4.44 5.44
CA PRO A 123 -13.48 -3.62 6.16
C PRO A 123 -13.13 -2.13 6.21
N ASN A 124 -11.84 -1.79 6.13
CA ASN A 124 -11.37 -0.43 5.94
C ASN A 124 -10.06 -0.42 5.12
N LYS A 125 -9.59 0.78 4.74
CA LYS A 125 -8.33 0.91 4.00
C LYS A 125 -7.15 0.37 4.81
N MET A 126 -6.29 -0.38 4.14
CA MET A 126 -5.06 -0.93 4.71
C MET A 126 -3.84 -0.47 3.90
N LYS A 127 -2.74 -0.17 4.58
CA LYS A 127 -1.45 0.13 3.96
C LYS A 127 -0.38 -0.77 4.55
N LEU A 128 0.54 -1.21 3.71
CA LEU A 128 1.69 -2.01 4.11
C LEU A 128 2.99 -1.28 3.82
N GLY A 129 4.03 -1.61 4.58
CA GLY A 129 5.39 -1.10 4.39
C GLY A 129 6.42 -2.18 4.62
N ILE A 130 7.38 -2.33 3.71
CA ILE A 130 8.44 -3.33 3.78
C ILE A 130 9.78 -2.60 3.67
N SER A 131 10.54 -2.64 4.76
CA SER A 131 11.87 -2.04 4.85
C SER A 131 12.90 -3.14 5.11
N GLY A 132 13.96 -3.22 4.30
CA GLY A 132 15.02 -4.23 4.45
C GLY A 132 15.98 -3.98 5.61
N CYS A 133 15.82 -2.88 6.38
CA CYS A 133 16.61 -2.56 7.56
C CYS A 133 15.87 -1.58 8.49
N MET A 134 16.42 -1.36 9.68
CA MET A 134 15.87 -0.48 10.72
C MET A 134 15.82 1.02 10.36
N LEU A 135 16.48 1.46 9.29
CA LEU A 135 16.34 2.85 8.81
C LEU A 135 14.95 3.15 8.27
N ASN A 136 14.16 2.11 8.00
CA ASN A 136 12.71 2.22 7.89
C ASN A 136 12.23 3.20 6.79
N CYS A 137 12.88 3.21 5.62
CA CYS A 137 12.55 4.13 4.52
C CYS A 137 11.13 3.95 3.96
N ALA A 138 10.48 2.79 4.20
CA ALA A 138 9.07 2.57 3.85
C ALA A 138 8.09 3.05 4.95
N GLU A 139 8.56 3.72 6.01
CA GLU A 139 7.77 4.16 7.17
C GLU A 139 6.95 3.02 7.78
N THR A 140 7.52 1.82 7.80
CA THR A 140 6.90 0.54 8.12
C THR A 140 6.08 0.56 9.40
N MET A 141 6.61 1.16 10.48
CA MET A 141 5.91 1.26 11.77
C MET A 141 4.68 2.18 11.77
N LEU A 142 4.45 2.97 10.72
CA LEU A 142 3.27 3.83 10.56
C LEU A 142 2.24 3.26 9.57
N LYS A 143 2.45 2.03 9.11
CA LYS A 143 1.55 1.27 8.24
C LYS A 143 0.71 0.30 9.08
N ASP A 144 -0.45 -0.09 8.56
CA ASP A 144 -1.34 -1.03 9.25
C ASP A 144 -0.62 -2.38 9.49
N ILE A 145 0.17 -2.82 8.51
CA ILE A 145 1.11 -3.93 8.65
C ILE A 145 2.48 -3.46 8.19
N GLY A 146 3.49 -3.73 8.99
CA GLY A 146 4.85 -3.34 8.70
C GLY A 146 5.85 -4.47 8.84
N VAL A 147 6.73 -4.65 7.87
CA VAL A 147 7.84 -5.61 7.94
C VAL A 147 9.19 -4.88 7.90
N VAL A 148 10.05 -5.13 8.91
CA VAL A 148 11.38 -4.53 9.03
C VAL A 148 12.46 -5.62 9.09
N GLY A 149 13.42 -5.56 8.18
CA GLY A 149 14.56 -6.46 8.15
C GLY A 149 15.56 -6.17 9.27
N THR A 150 16.11 -7.24 9.83
CA THR A 150 17.16 -7.24 10.84
C THR A 150 18.24 -8.26 10.46
N PRO A 151 19.43 -8.21 11.06
CA PRO A 151 20.46 -9.23 10.82
C PRO A 151 20.02 -10.65 11.20
N LYS A 152 19.02 -10.79 12.09
CA LYS A 152 18.52 -12.09 12.57
C LYS A 152 17.28 -12.59 11.80
N GLY A 153 16.74 -11.78 10.89
CA GLY A 153 15.50 -12.08 10.16
C GLY A 153 14.58 -10.87 10.10
N TRP A 154 13.31 -11.02 10.43
CA TRP A 154 12.30 -9.97 10.24
C TRP A 154 11.56 -9.63 11.54
N ARG A 155 11.16 -8.37 11.65
CA ARG A 155 10.23 -7.87 12.66
C ARG A 155 8.94 -7.45 11.98
N ILE A 156 7.82 -7.97 12.46
CA ILE A 156 6.49 -7.66 11.95
C ILE A 156 5.79 -6.77 12.98
N TYR A 157 5.37 -5.59 12.52
CA TYR A 157 4.63 -4.59 13.27
C TYR A 157 3.18 -4.53 12.79
N VAL A 158 2.27 -4.22 13.70
CA VAL A 158 0.83 -4.15 13.39
C VAL A 158 0.16 -2.91 14.00
N GLY A 159 -0.86 -2.42 13.31
CA GLY A 159 -1.73 -1.35 13.80
C GLY A 159 -1.15 0.06 13.70
N GLY A 160 -0.11 0.29 12.90
CA GLY A 160 0.40 1.63 12.63
C GLY A 160 -0.60 2.49 11.84
N ASN A 161 -0.55 3.81 12.04
CA ASN A 161 -1.41 4.76 11.34
C ASN A 161 -0.72 6.12 11.17
N ALA A 162 -0.65 6.61 9.93
CA ALA A 162 -0.19 7.96 9.60
C ALA A 162 -1.34 8.96 9.33
N GLY A 163 -2.55 8.64 9.81
CA GLY A 163 -3.75 9.48 9.62
C GLY A 163 -3.94 10.54 10.70
N ALA A 164 -5.18 11.02 10.86
CA ALA A 164 -5.54 12.09 11.79
C ALA A 164 -5.15 11.84 13.26
N ARG A 165 -5.15 10.56 13.68
CA ARG A 165 -4.56 10.12 14.95
C ARG A 165 -3.35 9.23 14.63
N PRO A 166 -2.13 9.80 14.60
CA PRO A 166 -0.93 9.03 14.38
C PRO A 166 -0.75 7.95 15.44
N ARG A 167 -0.32 6.76 15.03
CA ARG A 167 -0.05 5.62 15.89
C ARG A 167 1.16 4.87 15.37
N ILE A 168 2.12 4.60 16.26
CA ILE A 168 3.23 3.69 15.98
C ILE A 168 2.69 2.27 16.17
N GLY A 169 2.94 1.39 15.20
CA GLY A 169 2.55 -0.02 15.27
C GLY A 169 3.32 -0.77 16.34
N ASP A 170 2.68 -1.78 16.92
CA ASP A 170 3.28 -2.62 17.95
C ASP A 170 4.02 -3.78 17.32
N LEU A 171 5.09 -4.25 17.97
CA LEU A 171 5.79 -5.45 17.55
C LEU A 171 4.88 -6.67 17.77
N LEU A 172 4.48 -7.30 16.68
CA LEU A 172 3.64 -8.49 16.70
C LEU A 172 4.48 -9.76 16.80
N ALA A 173 5.52 -9.88 15.97
CA ALA A 173 6.34 -11.08 15.86
C ALA A 173 7.75 -10.77 15.38
N GLU A 174 8.68 -11.67 15.71
CA GLU A 174 10.00 -11.75 15.08
C GLU A 174 10.15 -13.13 14.43
N THR A 175 10.73 -13.18 13.23
CA THR A 175 10.99 -14.44 12.52
C THR A 175 12.44 -14.51 12.08
N ALA A 176 12.91 -15.72 11.74
CA ALA A 176 14.18 -15.91 11.03
C ALA A 176 14.13 -15.25 9.65
N ALA A 177 15.26 -15.24 8.93
CA ALA A 177 15.36 -14.70 7.58
C ALA A 177 14.71 -15.60 6.51
N VAL A 178 13.53 -16.15 6.82
CA VAL A 178 12.72 -17.00 5.93
C VAL A 178 11.53 -16.17 5.47
N GLU A 179 11.45 -15.95 4.15
CA GLU A 179 10.42 -15.09 3.57
C GLU A 179 9.01 -15.67 3.75
N ASP A 180 8.86 -16.98 3.63
CA ASP A 180 7.58 -17.68 3.77
C ASP A 180 6.95 -17.53 5.16
N ASP A 181 7.78 -17.46 6.22
CA ASP A 181 7.29 -17.21 7.58
C ASP A 181 6.62 -15.83 7.67
N VAL A 182 7.23 -14.82 7.03
CA VAL A 182 6.66 -13.47 6.98
C VAL A 182 5.36 -13.45 6.20
N LEU A 183 5.34 -14.09 5.02
CA LEU A 183 4.13 -14.20 4.20
C LEU A 183 2.99 -14.88 4.95
N ALA A 184 3.27 -15.96 5.69
CA ALA A 184 2.30 -16.65 6.52
C ALA A 184 1.73 -15.75 7.63
N ILE A 185 2.58 -14.98 8.32
CA ILE A 185 2.12 -14.04 9.36
C ILE A 185 1.26 -12.93 8.75
N VAL A 186 1.69 -12.33 7.64
CA VAL A 186 0.91 -11.29 6.93
C VAL A 186 -0.45 -11.86 6.51
N ALA A 187 -0.49 -13.08 5.97
CA ALA A 187 -1.72 -13.75 5.59
C ALA A 187 -2.68 -13.93 6.77
N ARG A 188 -2.17 -14.32 7.95
CA ARG A 188 -2.97 -14.45 9.17
C ARG A 188 -3.56 -13.11 9.61
N ILE A 189 -2.76 -12.03 9.62
CA ILE A 189 -3.25 -10.68 9.98
C ILE A 189 -4.35 -10.23 9.01
N VAL A 190 -4.13 -10.37 7.71
CA VAL A 190 -5.11 -9.97 6.67
C VAL A 190 -6.39 -10.79 6.79
N THR A 191 -6.28 -12.10 7.00
CA THR A 191 -7.44 -13.01 7.17
C THR A 191 -8.24 -12.65 8.40
N TYR A 192 -7.57 -12.46 9.54
CA TYR A 192 -8.22 -12.01 10.78
C TYR A 192 -8.94 -10.67 10.57
N TYR A 193 -8.26 -9.69 9.97
CA TYR A 193 -8.86 -8.37 9.78
C TYR A 193 -10.06 -8.42 8.84
N LYS A 194 -9.97 -9.17 7.74
CA LYS A 194 -11.07 -9.40 6.80
C LYS A 194 -12.29 -10.05 7.48
N GLY A 195 -12.05 -10.99 8.40
CA GLY A 195 -13.08 -11.69 9.17
C GLY A 195 -13.55 -10.97 10.45
N SER A 196 -13.00 -9.80 10.78
CA SER A 196 -13.23 -9.15 12.08
C SER A 196 -14.63 -8.59 12.28
N GLY A 197 -15.41 -8.41 11.21
CA GLY A 197 -16.73 -7.76 11.25
C GLY A 197 -16.71 -6.27 11.65
N SER A 198 -15.52 -5.67 11.80
CA SER A 198 -15.34 -4.29 12.26
C SER A 198 -15.06 -3.34 11.10
N GLU A 199 -15.79 -2.24 11.00
CA GLU A 199 -15.49 -1.16 10.04
C GLU A 199 -14.32 -0.27 10.46
N GLN A 200 -13.73 -0.51 11.63
CA GLN A 200 -12.61 0.27 12.14
C GLN A 200 -11.32 -0.05 11.40
N ARG A 201 -10.37 0.91 11.39
CA ARG A 201 -9.00 0.67 10.96
C ARG A 201 -8.32 -0.35 11.87
N LEU A 202 -7.45 -1.21 11.32
CA LEU A 202 -6.72 -2.24 12.08
C LEU A 202 -6.04 -1.67 13.33
N GLY A 203 -5.42 -0.49 13.23
CA GLY A 203 -4.78 0.16 14.39
C GLY A 203 -5.72 0.49 15.56
N ARG A 204 -7.00 0.75 15.31
CA ARG A 204 -8.01 0.93 16.39
C ARG A 204 -8.35 -0.39 17.06
N ILE A 205 -8.49 -1.46 16.28
CA ILE A 205 -8.74 -2.81 16.80
C ILE A 205 -7.58 -3.24 17.70
N VAL A 206 -6.34 -3.07 17.24
CA VAL A 206 -5.14 -3.40 18.03
C VAL A 206 -5.02 -2.52 19.28
N GLU A 207 -5.32 -1.21 19.18
CA GLU A 207 -5.33 -0.31 20.34
C GLU A 207 -6.35 -0.73 21.42
N GLN A 208 -7.54 -1.17 21.01
CA GLN A 208 -8.61 -1.56 21.94
C GLN A 208 -8.38 -2.95 22.55
N MET A 209 -7.92 -3.91 21.76
CA MET A 209 -7.68 -5.28 22.21
C MET A 209 -6.35 -5.42 22.99
N GLY A 210 -5.37 -4.58 22.69
CA GLY A 210 -3.99 -4.74 23.14
C GLY A 210 -3.22 -5.72 22.24
N VAL A 211 -1.92 -5.46 22.05
CA VAL A 211 -1.09 -6.25 21.12
C VAL A 211 -0.95 -7.71 21.55
N GLU A 212 -0.91 -7.99 22.85
CA GLU A 212 -0.74 -9.36 23.36
C GLU A 212 -1.95 -10.22 22.99
N GLU A 213 -3.17 -9.77 23.30
CA GLU A 213 -4.40 -10.48 22.91
C GLU A 213 -4.58 -10.53 21.38
N PHE A 214 -4.17 -9.48 20.66
CA PHE A 214 -4.12 -9.51 19.19
C PHE A 214 -3.17 -10.60 18.68
N ARG A 215 -1.99 -10.74 19.30
CA ARG A 215 -1.01 -11.78 18.95
C ARG A 215 -1.60 -13.16 19.14
N LYS A 216 -2.28 -13.42 20.27
CA LYS A 216 -2.96 -14.71 20.51
C LYS A 216 -4.03 -15.00 19.46
N ALA A 217 -4.87 -14.01 19.17
CA ALA A 217 -5.98 -14.16 18.22
C ALA A 217 -5.51 -14.43 16.78
N VAL A 218 -4.35 -13.88 16.38
CA VAL A 218 -3.84 -14.01 15.00
C VAL A 218 -2.84 -15.15 14.84
N LEU A 219 -2.00 -15.40 15.84
CA LEU A 219 -0.91 -16.38 15.77
C LEU A 219 -1.24 -17.71 16.46
N GLY A 220 -2.22 -17.73 17.38
CA GLY A 220 -2.60 -18.91 18.15
C GLY A 220 -1.65 -19.23 19.31
N GLU A 221 -0.88 -18.24 19.77
CA GLU A 221 0.05 -18.32 20.90
C GLU A 221 -0.56 -17.85 22.23
#